data_AF-A0A074VGP2-F1
#
_entry.id   AF-A0A074VGP2-F1
#
_cell.length_a   1.000
_cell.length_b   1.000
_cell.length_c   1.000
_cell.angle_alpha   90.00
_cell.angle_beta   90.00
_cell.angle_gamma   90.00
#
_symmetry.space_group_name_H-M   'P 1'
#
loop_
_entity.id
_entity.type
_entity.pdbx_description
1 polymer ?
#
loop_
_entity_poly.entity_id
_entity_poly.type
_entity_poly.pdbx_seq_one_letter_code
_entity_poly.pdbx_strand_id
1 'polypeptide(L)'
;KGSTKRGKCPSCGGEILWVSGVTDYVLCQYCHGQMDMSEDAALQKNISEKREWYERQLTIKIGSKARINNEDWWVLGAMILVELPVQIAFPDVPLYVQVMREETEEEDSLGWTEYLLYSPRKGFLWLLELENNQWAMASTLDDWPILNGPLQPLDLKREDIPFLYDYAAHVMYAAGAFYWQVAPGDRMYYIDYGCKAHKLSTTLTDNEQSWSVVSTIPASLVAAWFQNDKNISIKAKPLERDKAVEIVREHQGIKAKDFNADNIRKWSRQTFINSLFNIYNPNFWIALFVILNLPVIFIILVGGPADYDYGIDAVLVFILAFSLLSTVPKLKTRQLNKTRKYNIYIAAILLIAFTWIDYAAHETDTNSSGGHYYSSSGRWHK
;
A
#
# COMPACT_ATOMS: atom_id res chain seq x y z
N LYS A 1 -2.44 -34.44 -43.81
CA LYS A 1 -2.99 -33.09 -44.10
C LYS A 1 -3.43 -32.48 -42.77
N GLY A 2 -2.84 -31.35 -42.38
CA GLY A 2 -3.16 -30.75 -41.10
C GLY A 2 -4.52 -30.06 -41.09
N SER A 3 -5.17 -30.06 -39.93
CA SER A 3 -6.42 -29.32 -39.72
C SER A 3 -6.19 -28.23 -38.69
N THR A 4 -6.69 -27.02 -38.95
CA THR A 4 -6.61 -25.92 -37.98
C THR A 4 -7.53 -26.23 -36.81
N LYS A 5 -6.97 -26.18 -35.61
CA LYS A 5 -7.66 -26.32 -34.33
C LYS A 5 -7.52 -25.01 -33.56
N ARG A 6 -8.55 -24.70 -32.77
CA ARG A 6 -8.57 -23.57 -31.83
C ARG A 6 -8.85 -24.12 -30.44
N GLY A 7 -8.27 -23.48 -29.43
CA GLY A 7 -8.44 -23.87 -28.04
C GLY A 7 -8.01 -22.76 -27.09
N LYS A 8 -7.98 -23.10 -25.80
CA LYS A 8 -7.50 -22.21 -24.74
C LYS A 8 -6.19 -22.76 -24.20
N CYS A 9 -5.19 -21.90 -24.04
CA CYS A 9 -3.96 -22.23 -23.35
C CYS A 9 -4.29 -22.70 -21.94
N PRO A 10 -3.87 -23.91 -21.51
CA PRO A 10 -4.17 -24.37 -20.16
C PRO A 10 -3.42 -23.55 -19.09
N SER A 11 -2.35 -22.83 -19.48
CA SER A 11 -1.47 -22.11 -18.55
C SER A 11 -2.10 -20.80 -18.11
N CYS A 12 -2.66 -20.08 -19.08
CA CYS A 12 -3.07 -18.69 -18.89
C CYS A 12 -4.47 -18.38 -19.42
N GLY A 13 -5.16 -19.34 -20.05
CA GLY A 13 -6.49 -19.14 -20.62
C GLY A 13 -6.52 -18.35 -21.94
N GLY A 14 -5.38 -17.86 -22.43
CA GLY A 14 -5.27 -17.17 -23.72
C GLY A 14 -5.72 -18.06 -24.89
N GLU A 15 -6.25 -17.47 -25.96
CA GLU A 15 -6.63 -18.25 -27.15
C GLU A 15 -5.40 -18.76 -27.91
N ILE A 16 -5.47 -19.98 -28.43
CA ILE A 16 -4.40 -20.57 -29.23
C ILE A 16 -4.94 -21.22 -30.48
N LEU A 17 -4.18 -21.07 -31.56
CA LEU A 17 -4.44 -21.66 -32.86
C LEU A 17 -3.27 -22.57 -33.22
N TRP A 18 -3.55 -23.78 -33.70
CA TRP A 18 -2.52 -24.71 -34.17
C TRP A 18 -3.01 -25.58 -35.30
N VAL A 19 -2.08 -26.22 -36.01
CA VAL A 19 -2.38 -27.12 -37.12
C VAL A 19 -2.04 -28.55 -36.71
N SER A 20 -3.06 -29.34 -36.39
CA SER A 20 -2.92 -30.72 -35.93
C SER A 20 -2.25 -31.60 -37.01
N GLY A 21 -1.28 -32.43 -36.66
CA GLY A 21 -0.59 -33.33 -37.60
C GLY A 21 0.41 -32.64 -38.53
N VAL A 22 0.78 -31.39 -38.22
CA VAL A 22 1.90 -30.65 -38.84
C VAL A 22 2.91 -30.22 -37.78
N THR A 23 2.43 -29.72 -36.65
CA THR A 23 3.27 -29.32 -35.50
C THR A 23 2.69 -29.88 -34.21
N ASP A 24 3.51 -30.58 -33.44
CA ASP A 24 3.11 -31.10 -32.12
C ASP A 24 3.35 -30.08 -31.02
N TYR A 25 4.14 -29.04 -31.24
CA TYR A 25 4.40 -28.00 -30.23
C TYR A 25 3.86 -26.64 -30.64
N VAL A 26 3.25 -25.95 -29.68
CA VAL A 26 2.68 -24.61 -29.85
C VAL A 26 3.15 -23.73 -28.71
N LEU A 27 3.71 -22.56 -29.05
CA LEU A 27 3.99 -21.51 -28.07
C LEU A 27 2.74 -20.62 -27.92
N CYS A 28 2.27 -20.43 -26.70
CA CYS A 28 1.19 -19.47 -26.45
C CYS A 28 1.68 -18.05 -26.75
N GLN A 29 0.96 -17.31 -27.58
CA GLN A 29 1.30 -15.91 -27.88
C GLN A 29 1.16 -14.95 -26.69
N TYR A 30 0.43 -15.36 -25.65
CA TYR A 30 0.16 -14.52 -24.47
C TYR A 30 1.16 -14.76 -23.34
N CYS A 31 1.31 -16.02 -22.88
CA CYS A 31 2.20 -16.34 -21.77
C CYS A 31 3.53 -16.98 -22.18
N HIS A 32 3.76 -17.18 -23.48
CA HIS A 32 4.93 -17.87 -24.04
C HIS A 32 5.15 -19.30 -23.54
N GLY A 33 4.15 -19.90 -22.87
CA GLY A 33 4.17 -21.28 -22.46
C GLY A 33 4.19 -22.21 -23.68
N GLN A 34 5.16 -23.13 -23.70
CA GLN A 34 5.21 -24.21 -24.68
C GLN A 34 4.22 -25.31 -24.29
N MET A 35 3.38 -25.71 -25.24
CA MET A 35 2.40 -26.77 -25.10
C MET A 35 2.70 -27.87 -26.12
N ASP A 36 2.65 -29.11 -25.66
CA ASP A 36 2.63 -30.29 -26.50
C ASP A 36 1.16 -30.61 -26.81
N MET A 37 0.86 -30.67 -28.10
CA MET A 37 -0.43 -30.93 -28.73
C MET A 37 -0.45 -32.30 -29.42
N SER A 38 0.57 -33.13 -29.19
CA SER A 38 0.51 -34.55 -29.49
C SER A 38 -0.57 -35.24 -28.64
N GLU A 39 -1.03 -36.42 -29.07
CA GLU A 39 -2.09 -37.16 -28.37
C GLU A 39 -1.66 -37.65 -26.96
N ASP A 40 -0.38 -37.53 -26.60
CA ASP A 40 0.14 -37.87 -25.26
C ASP A 40 -0.06 -36.72 -24.26
N ALA A 41 -1.22 -36.78 -23.58
CA ALA A 41 -1.76 -35.80 -22.63
C ALA A 41 -0.89 -35.44 -21.38
N ALA A 42 0.34 -35.93 -21.27
CA ALA A 42 1.18 -35.73 -20.08
C ALA A 42 1.61 -34.27 -19.88
N LEU A 43 1.75 -33.47 -20.95
CA LEU A 43 2.13 -32.06 -20.84
C LEU A 43 0.94 -31.14 -20.46
N GLN A 44 -0.30 -31.54 -20.75
CA GLN A 44 -1.50 -30.80 -20.30
C GLN A 44 -1.57 -30.73 -18.77
N LYS A 45 -1.11 -31.78 -18.07
CA LYS A 45 -1.15 -31.88 -16.61
C LYS A 45 -0.27 -30.83 -15.91
N ASN A 46 0.96 -30.64 -16.35
CA ASN A 46 1.88 -29.65 -15.77
C ASN A 46 1.40 -28.20 -15.99
N ILE A 47 0.67 -27.98 -17.07
CA ILE A 47 0.17 -26.66 -17.42
C ILE A 47 -1.12 -26.32 -16.65
N SER A 48 -2.01 -27.30 -16.39
CA SER A 48 -3.09 -27.15 -15.40
C SER A 48 -2.55 -26.90 -13.99
N GLU A 49 -1.45 -27.54 -13.60
CA GLU A 49 -0.84 -27.35 -12.28
C GLU A 49 -0.39 -25.90 -12.03
N LYS A 50 0.14 -25.20 -13.05
CA LYS A 50 0.52 -23.77 -12.94
C LYS A 50 -0.71 -22.88 -12.75
N ARG A 51 -1.79 -23.13 -13.50
CA ARG A 51 -3.04 -22.42 -13.33
C ARG A 51 -3.64 -22.66 -11.95
N GLU A 52 -3.74 -23.92 -11.54
CA GLU A 52 -4.19 -24.33 -10.20
C GLU A 52 -3.30 -23.76 -9.10
N TRP A 53 -2.00 -23.57 -9.37
CA TRP A 53 -1.08 -22.91 -8.45
C TRP A 53 -1.47 -21.44 -8.24
N TYR A 54 -1.65 -20.65 -9.32
CA TYR A 54 -2.09 -19.26 -9.20
C TYR A 54 -3.48 -19.14 -8.56
N GLU A 55 -4.43 -19.97 -9.00
CA GLU A 55 -5.77 -19.99 -8.42
C GLU A 55 -5.71 -20.31 -6.91
N ARG A 56 -4.81 -21.21 -6.47
CA ARG A 56 -4.57 -21.46 -5.04
C ARG A 56 -3.96 -20.28 -4.30
N GLN A 57 -3.12 -19.47 -4.94
CA GLN A 57 -2.53 -18.26 -4.33
C GLN A 57 -3.55 -17.13 -4.12
N LEU A 58 -4.63 -17.04 -4.91
CA LEU A 58 -5.64 -15.99 -4.73
C LEU A 58 -6.24 -16.02 -3.32
N THR A 59 -6.18 -14.92 -2.59
CA THR A 59 -6.81 -14.81 -1.26
C THR A 59 -8.33 -14.86 -1.33
N ILE A 60 -8.91 -14.32 -2.40
CA ILE A 60 -10.34 -14.37 -2.69
C ILE A 60 -10.54 -15.16 -3.99
N LYS A 61 -11.28 -16.26 -3.94
CA LYS A 61 -11.51 -17.07 -5.15
C LYS A 61 -12.54 -16.39 -6.07
N ILE A 62 -12.41 -16.65 -7.37
CA ILE A 62 -13.41 -16.23 -8.36
C ILE A 62 -14.74 -16.92 -8.04
N GLY A 63 -15.84 -16.20 -8.19
CA GLY A 63 -17.18 -16.65 -7.80
C GLY A 63 -17.52 -16.44 -6.32
N SER A 64 -16.55 -16.02 -5.50
CA SER A 64 -16.81 -15.66 -4.11
C SER A 64 -17.85 -14.55 -3.98
N LYS A 65 -18.64 -14.62 -2.90
CA LYS A 65 -19.73 -13.69 -2.64
C LYS A 65 -19.40 -12.79 -1.44
N ALA A 66 -19.42 -11.49 -1.68
CA ALA A 66 -19.30 -10.47 -0.66
C ALA A 66 -20.66 -9.83 -0.34
N ARG A 67 -20.81 -9.33 0.89
CA ARG A 67 -21.92 -8.47 1.29
C ARG A 67 -21.40 -7.10 1.69
N ILE A 68 -21.62 -6.10 0.84
CA ILE A 68 -21.08 -4.74 0.96
C ILE A 68 -22.25 -3.75 0.94
N ASN A 69 -22.36 -2.90 1.97
CA ASN A 69 -23.44 -1.91 2.10
C ASN A 69 -24.85 -2.51 1.91
N ASN A 70 -25.08 -3.67 2.53
CA ASN A 70 -26.30 -4.49 2.44
C ASN A 70 -26.64 -5.08 1.06
N GLU A 71 -25.80 -4.88 0.04
CA GLU A 71 -25.94 -5.47 -1.29
C GLU A 71 -25.03 -6.68 -1.46
N ASP A 72 -25.47 -7.59 -2.34
CA ASP A 72 -24.69 -8.77 -2.74
C ASP A 72 -23.75 -8.41 -3.89
N TRP A 73 -22.51 -8.89 -3.79
CA TRP A 73 -21.44 -8.70 -4.77
C TRP A 73 -20.80 -10.05 -5.10
N TRP A 74 -20.40 -10.23 -6.36
CA TRP A 74 -19.72 -11.42 -6.84
C TRP A 74 -18.35 -11.06 -7.39
N VAL A 75 -17.33 -11.84 -7.03
CA VAL A 75 -16.00 -11.73 -7.62
C VAL A 75 -16.05 -12.34 -9.02
N LEU A 76 -16.01 -11.50 -10.04
CA LEU A 76 -16.07 -11.92 -11.44
C LEU A 76 -14.72 -12.34 -11.97
N GLY A 77 -13.66 -11.63 -11.57
CA GLY A 77 -12.31 -11.86 -12.06
C GLY A 77 -11.25 -11.49 -11.04
N ALA A 78 -10.07 -12.06 -11.22
CA ALA A 78 -8.88 -11.77 -10.46
C ALA A 78 -7.67 -11.72 -11.40
N MET A 79 -6.78 -10.75 -11.19
CA MET A 79 -5.50 -10.69 -11.88
C MET A 79 -4.36 -10.46 -10.90
N ILE A 80 -3.24 -11.14 -11.14
CA ILE A 80 -1.99 -10.98 -10.39
C ILE A 80 -1.05 -10.18 -11.28
N LEU A 81 -0.65 -9.03 -10.77
CA LEU A 81 0.25 -8.09 -11.41
C LEU A 81 1.62 -8.24 -10.79
N VAL A 82 2.66 -8.05 -11.60
CA VAL A 82 4.05 -8.00 -11.15
C VAL A 82 4.63 -6.66 -11.56
N GLU A 83 5.24 -5.97 -10.61
CA GLU A 83 5.86 -4.67 -10.85
C GLU A 83 6.92 -4.76 -11.95
N LEU A 84 7.00 -3.70 -12.75
CA LEU A 84 8.00 -3.51 -13.78
C LEU A 84 8.61 -2.12 -13.63
N PRO A 85 9.89 -1.94 -13.99
CA PRO A 85 10.43 -0.60 -14.18
C PRO A 85 9.58 0.19 -15.17
N VAL A 86 9.17 1.39 -14.77
CA VAL A 86 8.28 2.26 -15.54
C VAL A 86 8.83 2.52 -16.95
N GLN A 87 10.15 2.64 -17.09
CA GLN A 87 10.86 2.86 -18.36
C GLN A 87 10.76 1.66 -19.31
N ILE A 88 10.57 0.44 -18.77
CA ILE A 88 10.38 -0.78 -19.57
C ILE A 88 8.93 -0.92 -20.01
N ALA A 89 7.98 -0.54 -19.15
CA ALA A 89 6.57 -0.64 -19.45
C ALA A 89 6.18 0.29 -20.60
N PHE A 90 6.63 1.56 -20.56
CA PHE A 90 6.29 2.59 -21.54
C PHE A 90 7.54 3.37 -21.99
N PRO A 91 8.40 2.79 -22.85
CA PRO A 91 9.66 3.42 -23.25
C PRO A 91 9.49 4.74 -24.02
N ASP A 92 8.34 4.91 -24.68
CA ASP A 92 8.05 6.07 -25.54
C ASP A 92 7.32 7.21 -24.80
N VAL A 93 6.97 7.02 -23.53
CA VAL A 93 6.33 8.06 -22.72
C VAL A 93 7.42 8.82 -21.97
N PRO A 94 7.58 10.14 -22.16
CA PRO A 94 8.44 10.96 -21.32
C PRO A 94 7.79 11.05 -19.93
N LEU A 95 8.07 10.05 -19.10
CA LEU A 95 7.46 9.86 -17.79
C LEU A 95 8.06 10.89 -16.84
N TYR A 96 7.31 11.97 -16.66
CA TYR A 96 7.60 12.97 -15.64
C TYR A 96 7.33 12.32 -14.28
N VAL A 97 8.25 12.55 -13.35
CA VAL A 97 8.14 12.24 -11.92
C VAL A 97 8.64 10.86 -11.48
N GLN A 98 9.86 10.51 -11.88
CA GLN A 98 10.69 9.65 -11.03
C GLN A 98 11.03 10.42 -9.74
N VAL A 99 10.27 10.20 -8.66
CA VAL A 99 10.89 10.29 -7.34
C VAL A 99 11.90 9.16 -7.34
N MET A 100 13.19 9.51 -7.36
CA MET A 100 14.32 8.60 -7.25
C MET A 100 14.03 7.64 -6.08
N ARG A 101 13.51 6.44 -6.37
CA ARG A 101 13.46 5.37 -5.37
C ARG A 101 14.92 5.04 -5.12
N GLU A 102 15.34 5.13 -3.86
CA GLU A 102 16.56 4.44 -3.46
C GLU A 102 16.44 3.03 -4.00
N GLU A 103 17.38 2.65 -4.87
CA GLU A 103 17.59 1.27 -5.27
C GLU A 103 17.98 0.51 -4.01
N THR A 104 16.99 0.14 -3.20
CA THR A 104 17.18 -0.94 -2.26
C THR A 104 17.39 -2.16 -3.13
N GLU A 105 18.50 -2.87 -2.91
CA GLU A 105 18.84 -4.20 -3.47
C GLU A 105 17.82 -5.29 -3.08
N GLU A 106 16.53 -4.95 -2.96
CA GLU A 106 15.43 -5.86 -2.71
C GLU A 106 14.94 -6.37 -4.07
N GLU A 107 15.62 -7.42 -4.51
CA GLU A 107 15.14 -8.42 -5.44
C GLU A 107 13.70 -8.85 -5.04
N ASP A 108 12.76 -8.73 -5.98
CA ASP A 108 11.33 -9.06 -5.91
C ASP A 108 10.40 -8.12 -5.11
N SER A 109 9.99 -6.97 -5.68
CA SER A 109 8.65 -6.46 -5.33
C SER A 109 7.62 -7.45 -5.88
N LEU A 110 6.84 -8.07 -4.98
CA LEU A 110 6.02 -9.26 -5.28
C LEU A 110 4.76 -8.95 -6.10
N GLY A 111 4.60 -7.70 -6.55
CA GLY A 111 3.42 -7.23 -7.25
C GLY A 111 2.19 -7.15 -6.35
N TRP A 112 0.99 -7.20 -6.94
CA TRP A 112 -0.28 -7.15 -6.22
C TRP A 112 -1.35 -7.95 -6.94
N THR A 113 -2.47 -8.21 -6.26
CA THR A 113 -3.63 -8.88 -6.88
C THR A 113 -4.82 -7.92 -6.94
N GLU A 114 -5.47 -7.83 -8.09
CA GLU A 114 -6.70 -7.07 -8.28
C GLU A 114 -7.89 -8.01 -8.47
N TYR A 115 -8.98 -7.72 -7.78
CA TYR A 115 -10.24 -8.45 -7.86
C TYR A 115 -11.34 -7.54 -8.39
N LEU A 116 -12.02 -7.98 -9.45
CA LEU A 116 -13.20 -7.29 -9.97
C LEU A 116 -14.45 -7.87 -9.31
N LEU A 117 -15.16 -7.03 -8.56
CA LEU A 117 -16.45 -7.34 -7.97
C LEU A 117 -17.57 -6.69 -8.78
N TYR A 118 -18.72 -7.35 -8.84
CA TYR A 118 -19.92 -6.83 -9.49
C TYR A 118 -21.16 -7.00 -8.63
N SER A 119 -22.02 -5.98 -8.65
CA SER A 119 -23.37 -6.04 -8.12
C SER A 119 -24.34 -5.45 -9.15
N PRO A 120 -25.45 -6.13 -9.51
CA PRO A 120 -26.40 -5.64 -10.51
C PRO A 120 -26.98 -4.24 -10.24
N ARG A 121 -27.04 -3.84 -8.96
CA ARG A 121 -27.57 -2.53 -8.55
C ARG A 121 -26.52 -1.45 -8.36
N LYS A 122 -25.25 -1.83 -8.19
CA LYS A 122 -24.15 -0.92 -7.83
C LYS A 122 -23.03 -0.84 -8.86
N GLY A 123 -23.05 -1.72 -9.87
CA GLY A 123 -22.02 -1.76 -10.89
C GLY A 123 -20.78 -2.52 -10.42
N PHE A 124 -19.61 -1.99 -10.77
CA PHE A 124 -18.31 -2.62 -10.52
C PHE A 124 -17.57 -1.98 -9.35
N LEU A 125 -16.74 -2.78 -8.70
CA LEU A 125 -15.83 -2.35 -7.63
C LEU A 125 -14.56 -3.18 -7.71
N TRP A 126 -13.42 -2.54 -7.55
CA TRP A 126 -12.12 -3.21 -7.51
C TRP A 126 -11.62 -3.35 -6.08
N LEU A 127 -11.08 -4.51 -5.74
CA LEU A 127 -10.29 -4.71 -4.52
C LEU A 127 -8.86 -5.04 -4.89
N LEU A 128 -7.91 -4.31 -4.30
CA LEU A 128 -6.50 -4.51 -4.49
C LEU A 128 -5.94 -5.13 -3.22
N GLU A 129 -5.36 -6.31 -3.34
CA GLU A 129 -4.58 -6.97 -2.30
C GLU A 129 -3.12 -6.60 -2.46
N LEU A 130 -2.61 -5.83 -1.52
CA LEU A 130 -1.23 -5.38 -1.43
C LEU A 130 -0.49 -6.22 -0.37
N GLU A 131 0.83 -6.05 -0.29
CA GLU A 131 1.63 -6.75 0.70
C GLU A 131 1.20 -6.45 2.16
N ASN A 132 1.60 -7.33 3.08
CA ASN A 132 1.42 -7.14 4.52
C ASN A 132 -0.05 -6.95 4.98
N ASN A 133 -1.01 -7.64 4.34
CA ASN A 133 -2.45 -7.50 4.60
C ASN A 133 -2.94 -6.05 4.40
N GLN A 134 -2.31 -5.29 3.53
CA GLN A 134 -2.81 -4.00 3.10
C GLN A 134 -3.78 -4.21 1.94
N TRP A 135 -4.89 -3.48 1.96
CA TRP A 135 -5.90 -3.56 0.93
C TRP A 135 -6.22 -2.17 0.44
N ALA A 136 -6.64 -2.07 -0.81
CA ALA A 136 -7.28 -0.88 -1.32
C ALA A 136 -8.60 -1.25 -2.00
N MET A 137 -9.50 -0.28 -2.04
CA MET A 137 -10.74 -0.37 -2.80
C MET A 137 -10.69 0.71 -3.86
N ALA A 138 -11.04 0.37 -5.09
CA ALA A 138 -11.05 1.30 -6.19
C ALA A 138 -12.39 1.31 -6.94
N SER A 139 -12.81 2.52 -7.34
CA SER A 139 -14.00 2.75 -8.16
C SER A 139 -13.60 3.59 -9.36
N THR A 140 -13.87 3.10 -10.57
CA THR A 140 -13.68 3.85 -11.81
C THR A 140 -14.60 5.06 -11.83
N LEU A 141 -14.05 6.21 -12.24
CA LEU A 141 -14.76 7.48 -12.29
C LEU A 141 -15.49 7.64 -13.62
N ASP A 142 -16.76 8.05 -13.54
CA ASP A 142 -17.55 8.46 -14.70
C ASP A 142 -17.08 9.83 -15.23
N ASP A 143 -16.72 10.73 -14.31
CA ASP A 143 -16.23 12.07 -14.61
C ASP A 143 -14.72 12.15 -14.36
N TRP A 144 -13.96 12.44 -15.42
CA TRP A 144 -12.51 12.63 -15.32
C TRP A 144 -12.16 13.97 -14.65
N PRO A 145 -10.99 14.08 -14.01
CA PRO A 145 -10.48 15.38 -13.58
C PRO A 145 -10.23 16.29 -14.78
N ILE A 146 -10.27 17.61 -14.54
CA ILE A 146 -9.81 18.58 -15.53
C ILE A 146 -8.30 18.43 -15.65
N LEU A 147 -7.76 18.40 -16.87
CA LEU A 147 -6.32 18.26 -17.10
C LEU A 147 -5.73 19.57 -17.62
N ASN A 148 -4.58 19.99 -17.06
CA ASN A 148 -3.78 21.12 -17.57
C ASN A 148 -2.88 20.70 -18.75
N GLY A 149 -2.55 19.41 -18.80
CA GLY A 149 -1.71 18.76 -19.79
C GLY A 149 -1.81 17.25 -19.64
N PRO A 150 -1.07 16.46 -20.45
CA PRO A 150 -1.04 15.02 -20.29
C PRO A 150 -0.70 14.65 -18.85
N LEU A 151 -1.58 13.89 -18.20
CA LEU A 151 -1.35 13.36 -16.85
C LEU A 151 -1.09 14.47 -15.80
N GLN A 152 -1.74 15.61 -15.94
CA GLN A 152 -1.65 16.72 -14.97
C GLN A 152 -3.06 17.14 -14.53
N PRO A 153 -3.63 16.45 -13.52
CA PRO A 153 -4.97 16.75 -13.07
C PRO A 153 -5.01 17.98 -12.18
N LEU A 154 -6.05 18.79 -12.38
CA LEU A 154 -6.36 20.00 -11.65
C LEU A 154 -7.61 19.81 -10.80
N ASP A 155 -7.65 20.51 -9.67
CA ASP A 155 -8.87 20.66 -8.89
C ASP A 155 -9.83 21.69 -9.53
N LEU A 156 -11.00 21.90 -8.90
CA LEU A 156 -11.99 22.87 -9.38
C LEU A 156 -11.50 24.33 -9.37
N LYS A 157 -10.49 24.66 -8.56
CA LYS A 157 -9.87 25.99 -8.49
C LYS A 157 -8.73 26.14 -9.50
N ARG A 158 -8.47 25.12 -10.33
CA ARG A 158 -7.35 25.02 -11.28
C ARG A 158 -5.98 25.00 -10.59
N GLU A 159 -5.92 24.43 -9.39
CA GLU A 159 -4.67 24.14 -8.70
C GLU A 159 -4.25 22.69 -8.98
N ASP A 160 -2.94 22.46 -9.05
CA ASP A 160 -2.39 21.12 -9.26
C ASP A 160 -2.74 20.20 -8.09
N ILE A 161 -3.26 19.00 -8.40
CA ILE A 161 -3.47 17.98 -7.38
C ILE A 161 -2.09 17.37 -7.05
N PRO A 162 -1.70 17.29 -5.77
CA PRO A 162 -0.39 16.78 -5.36
C PRO A 162 -0.11 15.39 -5.93
N PHE A 163 0.99 15.26 -6.69
CA PHE A 163 1.52 13.97 -7.11
C PHE A 163 1.99 13.15 -5.89
N LEU A 164 1.75 11.83 -5.90
CA LEU A 164 2.27 10.91 -4.89
C LEU A 164 3.43 10.07 -5.43
N TYR A 165 3.13 9.23 -6.41
CA TYR A 165 4.09 8.33 -7.03
C TYR A 165 3.46 7.69 -8.28
N ASP A 166 4.32 7.23 -9.16
CA ASP A 166 3.98 6.44 -10.32
C ASP A 166 4.61 5.04 -10.22
N TYR A 167 4.02 4.10 -10.93
CA TYR A 167 4.48 2.71 -10.95
C TYR A 167 3.92 1.99 -12.17
N ALA A 168 4.59 0.92 -12.59
CA ALA A 168 4.14 0.10 -13.69
C ALA A 168 4.12 -1.37 -13.29
N ALA A 169 3.30 -2.15 -14.00
CA ALA A 169 3.26 -3.59 -13.86
C ALA A 169 2.86 -4.26 -15.17
N HIS A 170 3.03 -5.57 -15.21
CA HIS A 170 2.38 -6.41 -16.20
C HIS A 170 1.50 -7.47 -15.55
N VAL A 171 0.48 -7.91 -16.28
CA VAL A 171 -0.36 -9.04 -15.88
C VAL A 171 0.47 -10.32 -15.96
N MET A 172 0.73 -10.95 -14.81
CA MET A 172 1.33 -12.29 -14.78
C MET A 172 0.27 -13.37 -14.98
N TYR A 173 -0.91 -13.17 -14.39
CA TYR A 173 -2.02 -14.11 -14.46
C TYR A 173 -3.35 -13.36 -14.40
N ALA A 174 -4.33 -13.78 -15.18
CA ALA A 174 -5.70 -13.28 -15.10
C ALA A 174 -6.68 -14.43 -15.27
N ALA A 175 -7.77 -14.41 -14.50
CA ALA A 175 -8.83 -15.39 -14.59
C ALA A 175 -10.19 -14.77 -14.26
N GLY A 176 -11.24 -15.34 -14.84
CA GLY A 176 -12.62 -14.88 -14.68
C GLY A 176 -13.04 -13.92 -15.79
N ALA A 177 -13.95 -13.01 -15.47
CA ALA A 177 -14.54 -12.06 -16.41
C ALA A 177 -14.21 -10.62 -16.03
N PHE A 178 -13.89 -9.82 -17.04
CA PHE A 178 -13.58 -8.39 -16.95
C PHE A 178 -14.43 -7.62 -17.97
N TYR A 179 -14.73 -6.36 -17.68
CA TYR A 179 -15.48 -5.50 -18.62
C TYR A 179 -14.59 -4.92 -19.74
N TRP A 180 -13.28 -5.16 -19.68
CA TRP A 180 -12.30 -4.87 -20.72
C TRP A 180 -11.42 -6.11 -20.95
N GLN A 181 -10.68 -6.14 -22.05
CA GLN A 181 -9.86 -7.31 -22.40
C GLN A 181 -8.55 -7.32 -21.60
N VAL A 182 -8.39 -8.32 -20.74
CA VAL A 182 -7.15 -8.54 -19.96
C VAL A 182 -6.48 -9.83 -20.43
N ALA A 183 -5.18 -9.77 -20.70
CA ALA A 183 -4.34 -10.91 -21.02
C ALA A 183 -3.02 -10.88 -20.23
N PRO A 184 -2.46 -12.05 -19.90
CA PRO A 184 -1.09 -12.14 -19.42
C PRO A 184 -0.13 -11.47 -20.40
N GLY A 185 0.80 -10.66 -19.87
CA GLY A 185 1.73 -9.84 -20.64
C GLY A 185 1.27 -8.39 -20.84
N ASP A 186 -0.02 -8.08 -20.64
CA ASP A 186 -0.52 -6.71 -20.75
C ASP A 186 0.19 -5.81 -19.75
N ARG A 187 0.59 -4.61 -20.20
CA ARG A 187 1.34 -3.63 -19.42
C ARG A 187 0.41 -2.51 -18.98
N MET A 188 0.59 -2.09 -17.73
CA MET A 188 -0.19 -1.02 -17.13
C MET A 188 0.76 -0.03 -16.46
N TYR A 189 0.46 1.26 -16.63
CA TYR A 189 1.14 2.33 -15.93
C TYR A 189 0.14 3.11 -15.09
N TYR A 190 0.51 3.35 -13.84
CA TYR A 190 -0.33 3.97 -12.83
C TYR A 190 0.32 5.24 -12.35
N ILE A 191 -0.49 6.27 -12.16
CA ILE A 191 -0.06 7.51 -11.50
C ILE A 191 -1.08 7.87 -10.45
N ASP A 192 -0.61 8.03 -9.21
CA ASP A 192 -1.42 8.38 -8.07
C ASP A 192 -1.20 9.84 -7.66
N TYR A 193 -2.30 10.57 -7.45
CA TYR A 193 -2.35 11.92 -6.89
C TYR A 193 -3.16 11.94 -5.60
N GLY A 194 -2.99 12.95 -4.75
CA GLY A 194 -3.76 13.15 -3.52
C GLY A 194 -2.99 12.78 -2.25
N CYS A 195 -3.47 11.81 -1.48
CA CYS A 195 -2.79 11.33 -0.26
C CYS A 195 -2.88 9.81 -0.06
N LYS A 196 -2.16 9.27 0.92
CA LYS A 196 -2.13 7.81 1.18
C LYS A 196 -3.50 7.21 1.49
N ALA A 197 -4.43 7.99 2.07
CA ALA A 197 -5.77 7.51 2.37
C ALA A 197 -6.65 7.41 1.14
N HIS A 198 -6.66 8.46 0.31
CA HIS A 198 -7.46 8.56 -0.89
C HIS A 198 -6.62 9.11 -2.02
N LYS A 199 -6.65 8.39 -3.14
CA LYS A 199 -5.88 8.71 -4.33
C LYS A 199 -6.80 8.89 -5.51
N LEU A 200 -6.48 9.89 -6.32
CA LEU A 200 -6.99 10.01 -7.66
C LEU A 200 -5.95 9.31 -8.52
N SER A 201 -6.32 8.17 -9.10
CA SER A 201 -5.40 7.30 -9.82
C SER A 201 -5.77 7.27 -11.29
N THR A 202 -4.79 7.42 -12.18
CA THR A 202 -4.97 7.14 -13.61
C THR A 202 -4.23 5.86 -13.96
N THR A 203 -4.88 4.97 -14.71
CA THR A 203 -4.28 3.76 -15.28
C THR A 203 -4.23 3.91 -16.78
N LEU A 204 -3.06 3.68 -17.36
CA LEU A 204 -2.80 3.68 -18.79
C LEU A 204 -2.43 2.28 -19.26
N THR A 205 -2.99 1.87 -20.38
CA THR A 205 -2.57 0.74 -21.20
C THR A 205 -2.18 1.26 -22.58
N ASP A 206 -1.74 0.38 -23.48
CA ASP A 206 -1.43 0.75 -24.86
C ASP A 206 -2.65 1.34 -25.61
N ASN A 207 -3.88 1.03 -25.17
CA ASN A 207 -5.11 1.36 -25.90
C ASN A 207 -6.11 2.19 -25.09
N GLU A 208 -5.97 2.25 -23.77
CA GLU A 208 -6.98 2.84 -22.89
C GLU A 208 -6.35 3.66 -21.77
N GLN A 209 -7.05 4.71 -21.36
CA GLN A 209 -6.80 5.43 -20.12
C GLN A 209 -8.08 5.42 -19.29
N SER A 210 -7.93 5.21 -17.98
CA SER A 210 -9.04 5.31 -17.04
C SER A 210 -8.62 6.08 -15.80
N TRP A 211 -9.60 6.73 -15.16
CA TRP A 211 -9.41 7.38 -13.86
C TRP A 211 -10.24 6.66 -12.81
N SER A 212 -9.68 6.50 -11.63
CA SER A 212 -10.32 5.83 -10.50
C SER A 212 -10.04 6.58 -9.20
N VAL A 213 -10.96 6.47 -8.25
CA VAL A 213 -10.68 6.76 -6.84
C VAL A 213 -10.16 5.50 -6.21
N VAL A 214 -9.06 5.59 -5.47
CA VAL A 214 -8.48 4.47 -4.71
C VAL A 214 -8.43 4.87 -3.24
N SER A 215 -9.11 4.11 -2.38
CA SER A 215 -9.07 4.29 -0.92
C SER A 215 -8.31 3.15 -0.26
N THR A 216 -7.36 3.47 0.61
CA THR A 216 -6.70 2.46 1.46
C THR A 216 -7.70 1.94 2.49
N ILE A 217 -7.84 0.62 2.60
CA ILE A 217 -8.75 -0.04 3.53
C ILE A 217 -8.05 -1.12 4.35
N PRO A 218 -8.50 -1.39 5.59
CA PRO A 218 -7.90 -2.45 6.40
C PRO A 218 -8.40 -3.84 5.97
N ALA A 219 -7.56 -4.87 6.12
CA ALA A 219 -7.96 -6.26 5.88
C ALA A 219 -9.18 -6.70 6.70
N SER A 220 -9.43 -6.09 7.87
CA SER A 220 -10.63 -6.34 8.68
C SER A 220 -11.92 -5.95 7.97
N LEU A 221 -11.89 -4.94 7.10
CA LEU A 221 -13.03 -4.53 6.29
C LEU A 221 -13.34 -5.59 5.22
N VAL A 222 -12.31 -6.09 4.53
CA VAL A 222 -12.47 -7.15 3.53
C VAL A 222 -12.94 -8.44 4.20
N ALA A 223 -12.34 -8.83 5.33
CA ALA A 223 -12.82 -9.95 6.14
C ALA A 223 -14.29 -9.79 6.55
N ALA A 224 -14.75 -8.57 6.83
CA ALA A 224 -16.14 -8.30 7.17
C ALA A 224 -17.11 -8.50 6.00
N TRP A 225 -16.70 -8.26 4.75
CA TRP A 225 -17.55 -8.45 3.58
C TRP A 225 -17.73 -9.92 3.18
N PHE A 226 -16.71 -10.74 3.43
CA PHE A 226 -16.66 -12.14 3.00
C PHE A 226 -16.89 -13.15 4.15
N GLN A 227 -17.43 -12.72 5.29
CA GLN A 227 -17.60 -13.58 6.49
C GLN A 227 -18.34 -14.91 6.24
N ASN A 228 -19.25 -14.94 5.26
CA ASN A 228 -20.06 -16.12 4.94
C ASN A 228 -19.44 -16.99 3.84
N ASP A 229 -18.30 -16.61 3.29
CA ASP A 229 -17.62 -17.32 2.22
C ASP A 229 -16.51 -18.20 2.80
N LYS A 230 -16.53 -19.49 2.47
CA LYS A 230 -15.53 -20.47 2.92
C LYS A 230 -14.32 -20.54 1.98
N ASN A 231 -14.39 -19.89 0.82
CA ASN A 231 -13.37 -19.89 -0.21
C ASN A 231 -12.46 -18.66 -0.10
N ILE A 232 -12.19 -18.16 1.10
CA ILE A 232 -11.29 -17.02 1.32
C ILE A 232 -10.23 -17.32 2.37
N SER A 233 -9.07 -16.68 2.27
CA SER A 233 -7.93 -16.88 3.19
C SER A 233 -7.43 -15.59 3.85
N ILE A 234 -8.34 -14.67 4.19
CA ILE A 234 -7.99 -13.38 4.82
C ILE A 234 -7.70 -13.58 6.31
N LYS A 235 -6.52 -13.14 6.76
CA LYS A 235 -6.07 -13.21 8.17
C LYS A 235 -6.35 -11.92 8.92
N ALA A 236 -7.62 -11.61 9.18
CA ALA A 236 -8.02 -10.44 9.97
C ALA A 236 -9.33 -10.69 10.73
N LYS A 237 -9.48 -10.09 11.91
CA LYS A 237 -10.76 -10.05 12.62
C LYS A 237 -11.73 -9.14 11.85
N PRO A 238 -12.95 -9.58 11.52
CA PRO A 238 -13.94 -8.76 10.84
C PRO A 238 -14.21 -7.43 11.57
N LEU A 239 -14.29 -6.35 10.80
CA LEU A 239 -14.71 -5.04 11.30
C LEU A 239 -16.21 -5.04 11.64
N GLU A 240 -16.61 -4.21 12.60
CA GLU A 240 -18.02 -3.99 12.93
C GLU A 240 -18.80 -3.44 11.73
N ARG A 241 -20.05 -3.89 11.60
CA ARG A 241 -20.88 -3.62 10.41
C ARG A 241 -21.09 -2.13 10.14
N ASP A 242 -21.32 -1.32 11.17
CA ASP A 242 -21.62 0.10 10.99
C ASP A 242 -20.39 0.87 10.47
N LYS A 243 -19.21 0.61 11.04
CA LYS A 243 -17.94 1.15 10.56
C LYS A 243 -17.62 0.68 9.14
N ALA A 244 -17.92 -0.58 8.82
CA ALA A 244 -17.73 -1.12 7.48
C ALA A 244 -18.61 -0.42 6.44
N VAL A 245 -19.86 -0.10 6.79
CA VAL A 245 -20.78 0.65 5.92
C VAL A 245 -20.32 2.09 5.73
N GLU A 246 -19.83 2.74 6.80
CA GLU A 246 -19.34 4.11 6.74
C GLU A 246 -18.16 4.26 5.77
N ILE A 247 -17.14 3.40 5.87
CA ILE A 247 -15.97 3.44 4.99
C ILE A 247 -16.35 3.26 3.50
N VAL A 248 -17.29 2.35 3.21
CA VAL A 248 -17.76 2.13 1.83
C VAL A 248 -18.49 3.35 1.31
N ARG A 249 -19.40 3.92 2.11
CA ARG A 249 -20.17 5.09 1.71
C ARG A 249 -19.28 6.30 1.48
N GLU A 250 -18.27 6.49 2.32
CA GLU A 250 -17.26 7.53 2.13
C GLU A 250 -16.56 7.33 0.78
N HIS A 251 -15.96 6.16 0.53
CA HIS A 251 -15.27 5.89 -0.74
C HIS A 251 -16.15 6.10 -1.97
N GLN A 252 -17.37 5.54 -1.98
CA GLN A 252 -18.28 5.64 -3.12
C GLN A 252 -18.80 7.08 -3.35
N GLY A 253 -18.72 7.94 -2.32
CA GLY A 253 -19.09 9.34 -2.40
C GLY A 253 -17.99 10.23 -2.99
N ILE A 254 -16.73 9.80 -2.98
CA ILE A 254 -15.59 10.59 -3.48
C ILE A 254 -15.61 10.61 -5.01
N LYS A 255 -15.48 11.81 -5.57
CA LYS A 255 -15.38 12.08 -7.01
C LYS A 255 -14.08 12.83 -7.32
N ALA A 256 -13.73 12.95 -8.61
CA ALA A 256 -12.53 13.68 -9.06
C ALA A 256 -12.45 15.09 -8.46
N LYS A 257 -13.57 15.83 -8.43
CA LYS A 257 -13.65 17.19 -7.89
C LYS A 257 -13.34 17.31 -6.38
N ASP A 258 -13.41 16.21 -5.63
CA ASP A 258 -13.19 16.22 -4.19
C ASP A 258 -11.70 16.20 -3.85
N PHE A 259 -10.83 15.93 -4.83
CA PHE A 259 -9.38 16.02 -4.70
C PHE A 259 -8.92 17.48 -4.81
N ASN A 260 -9.08 18.22 -3.72
CA ASN A 260 -8.60 19.58 -3.53
C ASN A 260 -7.73 19.67 -2.26
N ALA A 261 -6.99 20.77 -2.10
CA ALA A 261 -6.04 20.96 -1.00
C ALA A 261 -6.68 20.78 0.40
N ASP A 262 -7.91 21.25 0.60
CA ASP A 262 -8.59 21.20 1.90
C ASP A 262 -8.95 19.77 2.29
N ASN A 263 -9.56 19.02 1.36
CA ASN A 263 -9.91 17.62 1.58
C ASN A 263 -8.66 16.73 1.74
N ILE A 264 -7.65 16.94 0.90
CA ILE A 264 -6.39 16.20 0.99
C ILE A 264 -5.72 16.42 2.35
N ARG A 265 -5.72 17.66 2.85
CA ARG A 265 -5.20 17.99 4.19
C ARG A 265 -6.02 17.33 5.29
N LYS A 266 -7.36 17.36 5.18
CA LYS A 266 -8.27 16.68 6.12
C LYS A 266 -8.01 15.18 6.17
N TRP A 267 -7.97 14.50 5.03
CA TRP A 267 -7.73 13.05 4.94
C TRP A 267 -6.35 12.66 5.46
N SER A 268 -5.32 13.45 5.11
CA SER A 268 -3.95 13.24 5.60
C SER A 268 -3.89 13.37 7.12
N ARG A 269 -4.54 14.39 7.69
CA ARG A 269 -4.64 14.59 9.14
C ARG A 269 -5.37 13.42 9.82
N GLN A 270 -6.48 12.96 9.27
CA GLN A 270 -7.21 11.82 9.82
C GLN A 270 -6.36 10.54 9.81
N THR A 271 -5.63 10.31 8.73
CA THR A 271 -4.71 9.17 8.59
C THR A 271 -3.60 9.23 9.62
N PHE A 272 -3.01 10.41 9.81
CA PHE A 272 -2.00 10.63 10.84
C PHE A 272 -2.56 10.36 12.23
N ILE A 273 -3.71 10.93 12.59
CA ILE A 273 -4.36 10.69 13.89
C ILE A 273 -4.63 9.20 14.10
N ASN A 274 -5.20 8.51 13.12
CA ASN A 274 -5.47 7.07 13.20
C ASN A 274 -4.19 6.26 13.42
N SER A 275 -3.07 6.69 12.82
CA SER A 275 -1.77 6.03 13.00
C SER A 275 -1.22 6.14 14.43
N LEU A 276 -1.62 7.17 15.19
CA LEU A 276 -1.22 7.36 16.59
C LEU A 276 -1.85 6.32 17.53
N PHE A 277 -2.89 5.62 17.10
CA PHE A 277 -3.58 4.60 17.91
C PHE A 277 -3.27 3.17 17.45
N ASN A 278 -2.32 2.99 16.54
CA ASN A 278 -1.92 1.69 16.03
C ASN A 278 -0.51 1.33 16.51
N ILE A 279 -0.41 0.37 17.44
CA ILE A 279 0.86 -0.10 18.01
C ILE A 279 1.84 -0.70 16.99
N TYR A 280 1.35 -1.09 15.81
CA TYR A 280 2.19 -1.57 14.70
C TYR A 280 2.68 -0.45 13.79
N ASN A 281 2.26 0.79 14.04
CA ASN A 281 2.71 1.97 13.33
C ASN A 281 3.80 2.69 14.17
N PRO A 282 4.92 3.13 13.56
CA PRO A 282 5.93 3.92 14.26
C PRO A 282 5.40 5.16 14.96
N ASN A 283 4.40 5.82 14.37
CA ASN A 283 3.87 7.07 14.89
C ASN A 283 3.23 6.90 16.28
N PHE A 284 2.70 5.72 16.62
CA PHE A 284 2.24 5.41 17.98
C PHE A 284 3.38 5.54 18.99
N TRP A 285 4.53 4.91 18.71
CA TRP A 285 5.69 4.89 19.62
C TRP A 285 6.37 6.24 19.73
N ILE A 286 6.43 6.98 18.62
CA ILE A 286 6.95 8.35 18.61
C ILE A 286 6.03 9.27 19.42
N ALA A 287 4.72 9.19 19.23
CA ALA A 287 3.78 9.99 20.02
C ALA A 287 3.83 9.63 21.51
N LEU A 288 3.94 8.34 21.83
CA LEU A 288 4.10 7.88 23.20
C LEU A 288 5.41 8.41 23.83
N PHE A 289 6.52 8.39 23.08
CA PHE A 289 7.79 8.97 23.51
C PHE A 289 7.65 10.47 23.80
N VAL A 290 7.04 11.23 22.90
CA VAL A 290 6.81 12.67 23.06
C VAL A 290 5.94 12.96 24.28
N ILE A 291 4.90 12.17 24.52
CA ILE A 291 4.02 12.33 25.70
C ILE A 291 4.78 12.05 26.99
N LEU A 292 5.56 10.97 27.05
CA LEU A 292 6.34 10.59 28.24
C LEU A 292 7.43 11.62 28.58
N ASN A 293 8.03 12.25 27.56
CA ASN A 293 9.10 13.23 27.72
C ASN A 293 8.62 14.69 27.63
N LEU A 294 7.30 14.92 27.65
CA LEU A 294 6.71 16.26 27.56
C LEU A 294 7.22 17.25 28.63
N PRO A 295 7.47 16.85 29.89
CA PRO A 295 8.08 17.74 30.88
C PRO A 295 9.46 18.26 30.46
N VAL A 296 10.32 17.37 29.94
CA VAL A 296 11.67 17.72 29.44
C VAL A 296 11.55 18.66 28.24
N ILE A 297 10.67 18.36 27.29
CA ILE A 297 10.40 19.22 26.13
C ILE A 297 9.96 20.63 26.58
N PHE A 298 9.06 20.71 27.56
CA PHE A 298 8.57 21.99 28.07
C PHE A 298 9.68 22.82 28.71
N ILE A 299 10.56 22.18 29.49
CA ILE A 299 11.71 22.84 30.11
C ILE A 299 12.66 23.39 29.04
N ILE A 300 12.95 22.61 27.97
CA ILE A 300 13.80 23.07 26.86
C ILE A 300 13.19 24.30 26.17
N LEU A 301 11.87 24.29 25.91
CA LEU A 301 11.18 25.39 25.22
C LEU A 301 11.05 26.65 26.08
N VAL A 302 10.92 26.52 27.41
CA VAL A 302 10.69 27.64 28.33
C VAL A 302 11.98 28.16 28.97
N GLY A 303 12.98 27.30 29.20
CA GLY A 303 14.24 27.62 29.87
C GLY A 303 15.14 28.58 29.09
N GLY A 304 14.96 28.66 27.77
CA GLY A 304 15.71 29.59 26.91
C GLY A 304 17.20 29.25 26.75
N PRO A 305 17.91 29.95 25.85
CA PRO A 305 19.27 29.60 25.39
C PRO A 305 20.41 29.87 26.42
N ALA A 306 20.12 29.92 27.72
CA ALA A 306 21.12 30.18 28.75
C ALA A 306 21.88 28.90 29.18
N ASP A 307 21.25 27.72 29.06
CA ASP A 307 21.87 26.41 29.29
C ASP A 307 22.00 25.66 27.95
N TYR A 308 22.98 26.08 27.15
CA TYR A 308 23.19 25.56 25.78
C TYR A 308 23.54 24.05 25.75
N ASP A 309 24.17 23.52 26.80
CA ASP A 309 24.62 22.12 26.83
C ASP A 309 23.43 21.15 26.95
N TYR A 310 22.48 21.42 27.85
CA TYR A 310 21.30 20.58 28.05
C TYR A 310 20.39 20.52 26.81
N GLY A 311 20.17 21.66 26.17
CA GLY A 311 19.28 21.77 25.00
C GLY A 311 19.78 20.98 23.79
N ILE A 312 21.10 20.88 23.61
CA ILE A 312 21.69 20.13 22.48
C ILE A 312 21.58 18.62 22.71
N ASP A 313 21.91 18.14 23.91
CA ASP A 313 21.89 16.71 24.23
C ASP A 313 20.46 16.13 24.14
N ALA A 314 19.48 16.85 24.67
CA ALA A 314 18.08 16.43 24.56
C ALA A 314 17.61 16.40 23.09
N VAL A 315 17.94 17.41 22.28
CA VAL A 315 17.59 17.42 20.84
C VAL A 315 18.23 16.24 20.10
N LEU A 316 19.48 15.89 20.40
CA LEU A 316 20.15 14.72 19.83
C LEU A 316 19.47 13.41 20.24
N VAL A 317 19.10 13.27 21.52
CA VAL A 317 18.33 12.12 22.03
C VAL A 317 16.99 12.01 21.30
N PHE A 318 16.28 13.12 21.08
CA PHE A 318 15.03 13.14 20.33
C PHE A 318 15.20 12.71 18.87
N ILE A 319 16.21 13.22 18.17
CA ILE A 319 16.49 12.86 16.77
C ILE A 319 16.85 11.36 16.67
N LEU A 320 17.69 10.86 17.58
CA LEU A 320 18.08 9.45 17.65
C LEU A 320 16.89 8.56 17.99
N ALA A 321 16.06 8.94 18.96
CA ALA A 321 14.85 8.21 19.34
C ALA A 321 13.88 8.13 18.16
N PHE A 322 13.64 9.24 17.47
CA PHE A 322 12.79 9.28 16.28
C PHE A 322 13.32 8.35 15.18
N SER A 323 14.63 8.42 14.90
CA SER A 323 15.27 7.56 13.90
C SER A 323 15.16 6.08 14.26
N LEU A 324 15.53 5.68 15.49
CA LEU A 324 15.53 4.27 15.87
C LEU A 324 14.12 3.71 16.07
N LEU A 325 13.17 4.45 16.66
CA LEU A 325 11.78 4.00 16.81
C LEU A 325 11.06 3.84 15.46
N SER A 326 11.49 4.58 14.43
CA SER A 326 10.93 4.50 13.08
C SER A 326 11.52 3.41 12.21
N THR A 327 12.77 3.00 12.47
CA THR A 327 13.54 2.09 11.59
C THR A 327 13.80 0.72 12.20
N VAL A 328 14.36 0.65 13.40
CA VAL A 328 14.86 -0.60 14.01
C VAL A 328 13.76 -1.65 14.22
N PRO A 329 12.55 -1.31 14.70
CA PRO A 329 11.48 -2.30 14.86
C PRO A 329 11.03 -2.96 13.56
N LYS A 330 11.38 -2.42 12.39
CA LYS A 330 11.02 -2.99 11.07
C LYS A 330 12.06 -3.98 10.53
N LEU A 331 13.22 -4.12 11.18
CA LEU A 331 14.30 -4.99 10.71
C LEU A 331 13.89 -6.48 10.77
N LYS A 332 14.33 -7.22 9.74
CA LYS A 332 14.03 -8.63 9.46
C LYS A 332 14.16 -9.51 10.72
N THR A 333 13.05 -10.03 11.26
CA THR A 333 13.10 -11.12 12.25
C THR A 333 13.73 -12.34 11.59
N ARG A 334 14.93 -12.69 12.06
CA ARG A 334 16.03 -13.27 11.28
C ARG A 334 15.83 -14.67 10.68
N GLN A 335 14.69 -15.35 10.82
CA GLN A 335 14.64 -16.76 10.42
C GLN A 335 13.44 -17.32 9.62
N LEU A 336 12.28 -16.68 9.44
CA LEU A 336 11.22 -17.38 8.66
C LEU A 336 10.08 -16.55 8.04
N ASN A 337 10.17 -15.23 7.95
CA ASN A 337 9.12 -14.45 7.29
C ASN A 337 9.72 -13.43 6.30
N LYS A 338 9.32 -13.54 5.04
CA LYS A 338 9.64 -12.61 3.94
C LYS A 338 9.04 -11.20 4.11
N THR A 339 8.46 -10.87 5.27
CA THR A 339 7.79 -9.59 5.54
C THR A 339 8.46 -8.82 6.67
N ARG A 340 8.71 -7.52 6.45
CA ARG A 340 9.14 -6.58 7.50
C ARG A 340 7.99 -6.40 8.50
N LYS A 341 8.01 -7.14 9.61
CA LYS A 341 7.03 -6.97 10.69
C LYS A 341 7.53 -5.96 11.70
N TYR A 342 6.66 -5.04 12.11
CA TYR A 342 6.96 -4.11 13.18
C TYR A 342 7.03 -4.85 14.52
N ASN A 343 8.20 -4.85 15.16
CA ASN A 343 8.45 -5.56 16.41
C ASN A 343 8.18 -4.66 17.62
N ILE A 344 7.02 -4.88 18.24
CA ILE A 344 6.54 -4.15 19.42
C ILE A 344 7.53 -4.22 20.59
N TYR A 345 8.20 -5.36 20.81
CA TYR A 345 9.13 -5.50 21.93
C TYR A 345 10.38 -4.65 21.77
N ILE A 346 10.93 -4.59 20.55
CA ILE A 346 12.09 -3.74 20.25
C ILE A 346 11.71 -2.27 20.40
N ALA A 347 10.55 -1.85 19.89
CA ALA A 347 10.05 -0.49 20.04
C ALA A 347 9.88 -0.10 21.52
N ALA A 348 9.32 -0.99 22.34
CA ALA A 348 9.18 -0.77 23.78
C ALA A 348 10.53 -0.64 24.50
N ILE A 349 11.52 -1.48 24.16
CA ILE A 349 12.87 -1.39 24.74
C ILE A 349 13.52 -0.05 24.38
N LEU A 350 13.44 0.37 23.11
CA LEU A 350 13.98 1.65 22.66
C LEU A 350 13.28 2.83 23.36
N LEU A 351 11.94 2.78 23.47
CA LEU A 351 11.16 3.79 24.18
C LEU A 351 11.64 3.97 25.63
N ILE A 352 11.79 2.86 26.36
CA ILE A 352 12.25 2.87 27.75
C ILE A 352 13.67 3.41 27.84
N ALA A 353 14.58 2.92 26.99
CA ALA A 353 15.98 3.34 26.98
C ALA A 353 16.12 4.84 26.71
N PHE A 354 15.46 5.37 25.67
CA PHE A 354 15.54 6.79 25.33
C PHE A 354 14.87 7.69 26.36
N THR A 355 13.72 7.30 26.91
CA THR A 355 13.06 8.05 27.98
C THR A 355 13.95 8.11 29.23
N TRP A 356 14.66 7.03 29.54
CA TRP A 356 15.59 7.02 30.66
C TRP A 356 16.84 7.87 30.40
N ILE A 357 17.41 7.83 29.18
CA ILE A 357 18.54 8.69 28.79
C ILE A 357 18.16 10.17 28.88
N ASP A 358 16.99 10.54 28.35
CA ASP A 358 16.49 11.92 28.35
C ASP A 358 16.32 12.46 29.79
N TYR A 359 15.78 11.63 30.68
CA TYR A 359 15.63 11.97 32.09
C TYR A 359 16.96 11.98 32.86
N ALA A 360 17.88 11.04 32.58
CA ALA A 360 19.18 10.99 33.22
C ALA A 360 20.05 12.20 32.86
N ALA A 361 20.03 12.63 31.59
CA ALA A 361 20.69 13.86 31.14
C ALA A 361 20.17 15.09 31.90
N HIS A 362 18.86 15.14 32.17
CA HIS A 362 18.26 16.21 32.97
C HIS A 362 18.72 16.19 34.44
N GLU A 363 18.77 15.01 35.06
CA GLU A 363 19.15 14.87 36.48
C GLU A 363 20.63 15.20 36.72
N THR A 364 21.51 14.97 35.74
CA THR A 364 22.93 15.33 35.85
C THR A 364 23.17 16.85 35.81
N ASP A 365 22.41 17.59 35.02
CA ASP A 365 22.57 19.06 34.89
C ASP A 365 21.93 19.84 36.05
N THR A 366 20.82 19.35 36.58
CA THR A 366 20.21 19.93 37.79
C THR A 366 21.08 19.73 39.04
N ASN A 367 21.88 18.66 39.09
CA ASN A 367 22.83 18.41 40.18
C ASN A 367 24.18 19.13 40.00
N SER A 368 24.61 19.41 38.76
CA SER A 368 25.85 20.16 38.49
C SER A 368 25.70 21.67 38.71
N SER A 369 24.48 22.20 38.64
CA SER A 369 24.13 23.60 38.90
C SER A 369 23.93 23.94 40.39
N GLY A 370 24.02 22.96 41.29
CA GLY A 370 23.98 23.14 42.75
C GLY A 370 25.35 23.44 43.36
N GLY A 371 25.92 24.63 43.17
CA GLY A 371 27.26 24.85 43.73
C GLY A 371 27.92 26.22 43.67
N HIS A 372 27.22 27.35 43.87
CA HIS A 372 27.89 28.60 44.28
C HIS A 372 27.07 29.39 45.32
N TYR A 373 27.19 29.00 46.59
CA TYR A 373 26.89 29.89 47.71
C TYR A 373 27.92 31.04 47.70
N TYR A 374 27.50 32.23 47.28
CA TYR A 374 28.25 33.47 47.54
C TYR A 374 28.26 33.73 49.06
N SER A 375 29.38 33.46 49.71
CA SER A 375 29.66 34.01 51.04
C SER A 375 30.07 35.48 50.90
N SER A 376 29.09 36.39 50.84
CA SER A 376 29.39 37.82 51.00
C SER A 376 29.51 38.15 52.49
N SER A 377 30.74 38.38 52.93
CA SER A 377 31.11 38.96 54.22
C SER A 377 30.56 40.39 54.36
N GLY A 378 29.34 40.51 54.89
CA GLY A 378 28.70 41.78 55.26
C GLY A 378 28.91 42.12 56.73
N ARG A 379 30.06 42.72 57.05
CA ARG A 379 30.37 43.30 58.36
C ARG A 379 29.57 44.59 58.54
N TRP A 380 28.59 44.59 59.45
CA TRP A 380 28.01 45.81 60.01
C TRP A 380 28.25 45.82 61.52
N HIS A 381 29.20 46.65 61.95
CA HIS A 381 29.32 47.07 63.35
C HIS A 381 28.36 48.25 63.61
N LYS A 382 27.90 48.38 64.86
CA LYS A 382 27.45 49.64 65.46
C LYS A 382 28.55 50.69 65.45
#